data_AF-A0A914KJX1-F1
#
_entry.id   AF-A0A914KJX1-F1
#
_cell.length_a   1.000
_cell.length_b   1.000
_cell.length_c   1.000
_cell.angle_alpha   90.00
_cell.angle_beta   90.00
_cell.angle_gamma   90.00
#
_symmetry.space_group_name_H-M   'P 1'
#
loop_
_entity.id
_entity.type
_entity.pdbx_description
1 polymer ?
#
loop_
_entity_poly.entity_id
_entity_poly.type
_entity_poly.pdbx_seq_one_letter_code
_entity_poly.pdbx_strand_id
1 'polypeptide(L)'
;MATIWKLEYFRIGVCEYYFFSYIRRIILKVTELRRLERINEFNRPEMAYLMGGYLLGDWINRAEKVINSKSPNEAEKAVLYSSHDGTLQALLSLMGQKFDKLVPYASTICMEILKNDTFHIEMYYRHSGLVQHLNFPDCPLIQCPAETLIKSLRSRAIFERKRLYHLCGSGDAYC
;
A
#
# COMPACT_ATOMS: atom_id res chain seq x y z
N MET A 1 -52.78 -22.65 27.99
CA MET A 1 -53.00 -21.19 27.83
C MET A 1 -51.67 -20.62 27.34
N ALA A 2 -51.46 -20.60 26.02
CA ALA A 2 -51.42 -19.39 25.16
C ALA A 2 -50.03 -18.71 25.22
N THR A 3 -49.29 -18.41 24.15
CA THR A 3 -49.58 -18.40 22.71
C THR A 3 -48.26 -18.44 21.92
N ILE A 4 -48.27 -19.19 20.81
CA ILE A 4 -47.28 -19.15 19.73
C ILE A 4 -47.52 -17.85 18.93
N TRP A 5 -46.48 -17.02 18.76
CA TRP A 5 -46.55 -15.91 17.80
C TRP A 5 -46.22 -16.43 16.39
N LYS A 6 -47.25 -16.39 15.56
CA LYS A 6 -47.28 -16.78 14.15
C LYS A 6 -46.55 -15.71 13.34
N LEU A 7 -45.65 -16.14 12.45
CA LEU A 7 -45.09 -15.32 11.38
C LEU A 7 -46.22 -14.88 10.45
N GLU A 8 -46.72 -13.66 10.62
CA GLU A 8 -47.52 -12.99 9.60
C GLU A 8 -46.59 -12.24 8.65
N TYR A 9 -46.65 -12.66 7.39
CA TYR A 9 -46.02 -12.02 6.25
C TYR A 9 -46.47 -10.56 6.13
N PHE A 10 -45.58 -9.63 6.47
CA PHE A 10 -45.70 -8.25 6.02
C PHE A 10 -45.42 -8.23 4.51
N ARG A 11 -46.45 -7.96 3.69
CA ARG A 11 -46.26 -7.68 2.26
C ARG A 11 -45.41 -6.41 2.15
N ILE A 12 -44.09 -6.57 2.01
CA ILE A 12 -43.17 -5.48 1.64
C ILE A 12 -43.64 -4.99 0.27
N GLY A 13 -44.26 -3.82 0.25
CA GLY A 13 -44.77 -3.21 -0.97
C GLY A 13 -43.61 -2.92 -1.92
N VAL A 14 -43.87 -3.07 -3.22
CA VAL A 14 -42.93 -2.78 -4.31
C VAL A 14 -42.27 -1.39 -4.12
N CYS A 15 -42.96 -0.41 -3.55
CA CYS A 15 -42.42 0.93 -3.27
C CYS A 15 -41.22 0.96 -2.28
N GLU A 16 -41.21 0.14 -1.22
CA GLU A 16 -40.07 0.07 -0.28
C GLU A 16 -38.86 -0.60 -0.91
N TYR A 17 -39.07 -1.61 -1.76
CA TYR A 17 -38.01 -2.27 -2.52
C TYR A 17 -37.34 -1.30 -3.52
N TYR A 18 -38.12 -0.44 -4.17
CA TYR A 18 -37.61 0.60 -5.07
C TYR A 18 -36.88 1.71 -4.29
N PHE A 19 -37.38 2.10 -3.11
CA PHE A 19 -36.70 3.07 -2.24
C PHE A 19 -35.36 2.54 -1.71
N PHE A 20 -35.31 1.29 -1.24
CA PHE A 20 -34.09 0.64 -0.77
C PHE A 20 -33.09 0.41 -1.93
N SER A 21 -33.59 0.06 -3.11
CA SER A 21 -32.79 -0.05 -4.35
C SER A 21 -32.21 1.31 -4.78
N TYR A 22 -32.98 2.38 -4.67
CA TYR A 22 -32.54 3.74 -5.00
C TYR A 22 -31.48 4.26 -4.03
N ILE A 23 -31.68 4.08 -2.71
CA ILE A 23 -30.67 4.41 -1.68
C ILE A 23 -29.39 3.61 -1.91
N ARG A 24 -29.49 2.31 -2.20
CA ARG A 24 -28.32 1.48 -2.51
C ARG A 24 -27.55 2.01 -3.72
N ARG A 25 -28.23 2.47 -4.78
CA ARG A 25 -27.58 3.08 -5.95
C ARG A 25 -26.88 4.39 -5.61
N ILE A 26 -27.45 5.21 -4.73
CA ILE A 26 -26.80 6.46 -4.28
C ILE A 26 -25.57 6.15 -3.45
N ILE A 27 -25.67 5.26 -2.46
CA ILE A 27 -24.55 4.87 -1.60
C ILE A 27 -23.41 4.35 -2.46
N LEU A 28 -23.67 3.45 -3.41
CA LEU A 28 -22.65 2.91 -4.31
C LEU A 28 -21.92 4.00 -5.09
N LYS A 29 -22.65 5.00 -5.62
CA LYS A 29 -22.06 6.14 -6.33
C LYS A 29 -21.20 7.01 -5.41
N VAL A 30 -21.70 7.32 -4.22
CA VAL A 30 -20.97 8.15 -3.24
C VAL A 30 -19.70 7.42 -2.76
N THR A 31 -19.78 6.12 -2.49
CA THR A 31 -18.62 5.32 -2.11
C THR A 31 -17.59 5.26 -3.23
N GLU A 32 -18.04 5.20 -4.48
CA GLU A 32 -17.15 5.19 -5.64
C GLU A 32 -16.42 6.53 -5.83
N LEU A 33 -17.12 7.65 -5.64
CA LEU A 33 -16.48 8.97 -5.67
C LEU A 33 -15.42 9.12 -4.59
N ARG A 34 -15.74 8.73 -3.34
CA ARG A 34 -14.76 8.73 -2.23
C ARG A 34 -13.58 7.80 -2.48
N ARG A 35 -13.82 6.70 -3.19
CA ARG A 35 -12.77 5.75 -3.57
C ARG A 35 -11.78 6.40 -4.54
N LEU A 36 -12.29 7.06 -5.57
CA LEU A 36 -11.46 7.77 -6.56
C LEU A 36 -10.70 8.93 -5.94
N GLU A 37 -11.36 9.69 -5.06
CA GLU A 37 -10.74 10.80 -4.32
C GLU A 37 -9.50 10.32 -3.54
N ARG A 38 -9.65 9.29 -2.70
CA ARG A 38 -8.52 8.74 -1.92
C ARG A 38 -7.42 8.16 -2.79
N ILE A 39 -7.77 7.43 -3.85
CA ILE A 39 -6.76 6.90 -4.79
C ILE A 39 -5.99 8.06 -5.41
N ASN A 40 -6.69 9.11 -5.84
CA ASN A 40 -6.06 10.28 -6.45
C ASN A 40 -5.13 10.97 -5.46
N GLU A 41 -5.58 11.21 -4.22
CA GLU A 41 -4.80 11.84 -3.16
C GLU A 41 -3.44 11.14 -2.94
N PHE A 42 -3.45 9.83 -2.69
CA PHE A 42 -2.22 9.07 -2.43
C PHE A 42 -1.42 8.72 -3.70
N ASN A 43 -2.02 8.86 -4.88
CA ASN A 43 -1.32 8.72 -6.16
C ASN A 43 -0.62 9.99 -6.62
N ARG A 44 -0.85 11.13 -5.96
CA ARG A 44 -0.09 12.35 -6.24
C ARG A 44 1.38 12.13 -5.87
N PRO A 45 2.33 12.46 -6.76
CA PRO A 45 3.73 12.15 -6.54
C PRO A 45 4.30 12.87 -5.31
N GLU A 46 3.85 14.09 -5.03
CA GLU A 46 4.28 14.85 -3.85
C GLU A 46 3.80 14.19 -2.56
N MET A 47 2.53 13.77 -2.53
CA MET A 47 1.93 13.09 -1.38
C MET A 47 2.58 11.72 -1.14
N ALA A 48 2.78 10.95 -2.21
CA ALA A 48 3.46 9.65 -2.15
C ALA A 48 4.90 9.79 -1.63
N TYR A 49 5.62 10.83 -2.06
CA TYR A 49 6.99 11.12 -1.62
C TYR A 49 7.06 11.49 -0.13
N LEU A 50 6.14 12.33 0.37
CA LEU A 50 6.15 12.74 1.77
C LEU A 50 5.69 11.63 2.71
N MET A 51 4.61 10.93 2.35
CA MET A 51 4.02 9.88 3.20
C MET A 51 4.83 8.58 3.15
N GLY A 52 5.31 8.19 1.97
CA GLY A 52 6.01 6.91 1.74
C GLY A 52 7.53 7.02 1.69
N GLY A 53 8.09 8.19 1.42
CA GLY A 53 9.51 8.35 1.11
C GLY A 53 10.43 8.03 2.27
N TYR A 54 10.04 8.39 3.50
CA TYR A 54 10.84 8.06 4.68
C TYR A 54 10.84 6.56 4.99
N LEU A 55 9.69 5.90 4.84
CA LEU A 55 9.57 4.45 5.01
C LEU A 55 10.41 3.71 3.95
N LEU A 56 10.36 4.15 2.69
CA LEU A 56 11.20 3.61 1.62
C LEU A 56 12.70 3.81 1.90
N GLY A 57 13.08 4.95 2.48
CA GLY A 57 14.46 5.21 2.89
C GLY A 57 14.95 4.23 3.95
N ASP A 58 14.11 3.91 4.94
CA ASP A 58 14.42 2.91 5.96
C ASP A 58 14.56 1.50 5.35
N TRP A 59 13.66 1.12 4.41
CA TRP A 59 13.75 -0.14 3.67
C TRP A 59 15.07 -0.26 2.91
N ILE A 60 15.46 0.78 2.18
CA ILE A 60 16.73 0.81 1.44
C ILE A 60 17.92 0.70 2.39
N ASN A 61 17.95 1.50 3.46
CA ASN A 61 19.05 1.46 4.44
C ASN A 61 19.22 0.06 5.05
N ARG A 62 18.11 -0.62 5.34
CA ARG A 62 18.12 -1.99 5.87
C ARG A 62 18.59 -2.98 4.82
N ALA A 63 18.12 -2.86 3.58
CA ALA A 63 18.58 -3.71 2.49
C ALA A 63 20.09 -3.58 2.27
N GLU A 64 20.62 -2.37 2.28
CA GLU A 64 22.06 -2.13 2.17
C GLU A 64 22.85 -2.68 3.35
N LYS A 65 22.31 -2.59 4.57
CA LYS A 65 22.92 -3.25 5.73
C LYS A 65 23.03 -4.75 5.50
N VAL A 66 21.96 -5.42 5.06
CA VAL A 66 21.96 -6.87 4.76
C VAL A 66 22.99 -7.22 3.69
N ILE A 67 23.04 -6.45 2.60
CA ILE A 67 23.97 -6.68 1.49
C ILE A 67 25.44 -6.49 1.91
N ASN A 68 25.73 -5.47 2.71
CA ASN A 68 27.08 -5.16 3.19
C ASN A 68 27.51 -5.96 4.42
N SER A 69 26.59 -6.71 5.04
CA SER A 69 26.87 -7.51 6.24
C SER A 69 27.82 -8.66 5.88
N LYS A 70 28.93 -8.76 6.63
CA LYS A 70 29.89 -9.86 6.48
C LYS A 70 29.36 -11.18 7.07
N SER A 71 28.39 -11.11 7.96
CA SER A 71 27.84 -12.23 8.73
C SER A 71 26.31 -12.24 8.64
N PRO A 72 25.68 -13.39 8.26
CA PRO A 72 24.23 -13.55 8.25
C PRO A 72 23.56 -13.42 9.64
N ASN A 73 24.36 -13.50 10.71
CA ASN A 73 23.88 -13.41 12.09
C ASN A 73 23.89 -11.97 12.63
N GLU A 74 24.52 -11.03 11.93
CA GLU A 74 24.56 -9.61 12.31
C GLU A 74 23.39 -8.80 11.74
N ALA A 75 22.73 -9.32 10.70
CA ALA A 75 21.60 -8.66 10.05
C ALA A 75 20.25 -9.09 10.66
N GLU A 76 19.36 -8.11 10.89
CA GLU A 76 17.97 -8.38 11.24
C GLU A 76 17.29 -9.17 10.10
N LYS A 77 16.82 -10.38 10.41
CA LYS A 77 16.27 -11.31 9.40
C LYS A 77 14.88 -10.93 8.90
N ALA A 78 14.09 -10.24 9.71
CA ALA A 78 12.75 -9.81 9.35
C ALA A 78 12.36 -8.55 10.14
N VAL A 79 11.73 -7.60 9.46
CA VAL A 79 11.22 -6.36 10.06
C VAL A 79 9.78 -6.17 9.60
N LEU A 80 8.87 -5.99 10.55
CA LEU A 80 7.45 -5.83 10.28
C LEU A 80 7.01 -4.42 10.65
N TYR A 81 6.31 -3.77 9.72
CA TYR A 81 5.69 -2.46 9.93
C TYR A 81 4.18 -2.64 9.93
N SER A 82 3.51 -2.05 10.92
CA SER A 82 2.05 -1.93 10.94
C SER A 82 1.68 -0.51 10.52
N SER A 83 0.77 -0.37 9.55
CA SER A 83 0.32 0.94 9.06
C SER A 83 -1.08 0.88 8.45
N HIS A 84 -1.54 2.03 7.97
CA HIS A 84 -2.84 2.21 7.34
C HIS A 84 -2.76 2.07 5.81
N ASP A 85 -3.92 1.88 5.18
CA ASP A 85 -4.11 1.76 3.73
C ASP A 85 -3.50 2.93 2.94
N GLY A 86 -3.60 4.16 3.45
CA GLY A 86 -3.00 5.34 2.85
C GLY A 86 -1.47 5.25 2.73
N THR A 87 -0.78 4.74 3.76
CA THR A 87 0.68 4.56 3.74
C THR A 87 1.09 3.52 2.70
N LEU A 88 0.36 2.40 2.62
CA LEU A 88 0.62 1.36 1.62
C LEU A 88 0.37 1.89 0.20
N GLN A 89 -0.72 2.62 -0.02
CA GLN A 89 -1.04 3.22 -1.31
C GLN A 89 0.04 4.21 -1.74
N ALA A 90 0.48 5.09 -0.83
CA ALA A 90 1.56 6.05 -1.07
C ALA A 90 2.87 5.32 -1.41
N LEU A 91 3.24 4.28 -0.65
CA LEU A 91 4.46 3.51 -0.89
C LEU A 91 4.43 2.78 -2.24
N LEU A 92 3.30 2.15 -2.59
CA LEU A 92 3.10 1.52 -3.90
C LEU A 92 3.23 2.55 -5.03
N SER A 93 2.56 3.69 -4.90
CA SER A 93 2.60 4.76 -5.90
C SER A 93 4.01 5.32 -6.08
N LEU A 94 4.75 5.52 -4.97
CA LEU A 94 6.14 5.96 -4.98
C LEU A 94 7.06 4.97 -5.72
N MET A 95 6.80 3.67 -5.56
CA MET A 95 7.47 2.60 -6.31
C MET A 95 7.04 2.51 -7.78
N GLY A 96 6.12 3.37 -8.22
CA GLY A 96 5.59 3.41 -9.58
C GLY A 96 4.43 2.43 -9.83
N GLN A 97 3.92 1.80 -8.76
CA GLN A 97 2.80 0.87 -8.84
C GLN A 97 1.50 1.64 -8.64
N LYS A 98 0.73 1.80 -9.71
CA LYS A 98 -0.58 2.45 -9.66
C LYS A 98 -1.65 1.38 -9.75
N PHE A 99 -2.44 1.25 -8.70
CA PHE A 99 -3.59 0.36 -8.66
C PHE A 99 -4.87 1.16 -8.78
N ASP A 100 -5.82 0.61 -9.53
CA ASP A 100 -7.13 1.23 -9.75
C ASP A 100 -8.08 1.00 -8.59
N LYS A 101 -7.64 0.32 -7.52
CA LYS A 101 -8.42 -0.07 -6.35
C LYS A 101 -7.71 0.41 -5.09
N LEU A 102 -8.50 0.74 -4.07
CA LEU A 102 -7.95 1.02 -2.74
C LEU A 102 -7.28 -0.25 -2.20
N VAL A 103 -6.20 -0.04 -1.45
CA VAL A 103 -5.55 -1.10 -0.69
C VAL A 103 -6.60 -1.76 0.25
N PRO A 104 -6.94 -3.04 0.06
CA PRO A 104 -7.91 -3.70 0.93
C PRO A 104 -7.34 -3.94 2.32
N TYR A 105 -8.23 -4.25 3.26
CA TYR A 105 -7.86 -4.57 4.64
C TYR A 105 -6.86 -5.74 4.69
N ALA A 106 -5.90 -5.64 5.62
CA ALA A 106 -4.84 -6.64 5.82
C ALA A 106 -3.99 -6.93 4.56
N SER A 107 -3.84 -5.93 3.68
CA SER A 107 -2.85 -6.00 2.61
C SER A 107 -1.43 -5.85 3.15
N THR A 108 -0.45 -6.35 2.41
CA THR A 108 0.95 -6.31 2.83
C THR A 108 1.84 -6.10 1.63
N ILE A 109 2.89 -5.32 1.80
CA ILE A 109 3.97 -5.16 0.83
C ILE A 109 5.19 -5.82 1.46
N CYS A 110 5.77 -6.80 0.77
CA CYS A 110 6.96 -7.51 1.24
C CYS A 110 8.13 -7.19 0.31
N MET A 111 9.30 -6.98 0.92
CA MET A 111 10.59 -6.92 0.24
C MET A 111 11.43 -8.07 0.77
N GLU A 112 11.82 -8.97 -0.12
CA GLU A 112 12.66 -10.12 0.21
C GLU A 112 14.03 -9.95 -0.45
N ILE A 113 15.08 -10.25 0.30
CA ILE A 113 16.46 -10.18 -0.16
C ILE A 113 17.01 -11.59 -0.19
N LEU A 114 17.30 -12.07 -1.39
CA LEU A 114 17.79 -13.41 -1.66
C LEU A 114 19.29 -13.35 -1.96
N LYS A 115 20.04 -14.33 -1.45
CA LYS A 115 21.45 -14.48 -1.76
C LYS A 115 21.67 -15.84 -2.40
N ASN A 116 21.89 -15.82 -3.71
CA ASN A 116 22.39 -16.97 -4.46
C ASN A 116 23.91 -16.74 -4.66
N ASP A 117 24.35 -16.45 -5.89
CA ASP A 117 25.71 -15.99 -6.19
C ASP A 117 25.86 -14.47 -5.96
N THR A 118 24.83 -13.72 -6.33
CA THR A 118 24.69 -12.27 -6.07
C THR A 118 23.45 -12.00 -5.23
N PHE A 119 23.36 -10.79 -4.65
CA PHE A 119 22.16 -10.37 -3.94
C PHE A 119 21.07 -9.95 -4.93
N HIS A 120 19.88 -10.52 -4.76
CA HIS A 120 18.69 -10.19 -5.51
C HIS A 120 17.59 -9.70 -4.56
N ILE A 121 16.73 -8.81 -5.07
CA ILE A 121 15.56 -8.34 -4.34
C ILE A 121 14.32 -8.72 -5.13
N GLU A 122 13.36 -9.29 -4.41
CA GLU A 122 12.01 -9.56 -4.90
C GLU A 122 11.02 -8.75 -4.08
N MET A 123 10.00 -8.20 -4.74
CA MET A 123 8.97 -7.41 -4.08
C MET A 123 7.59 -7.94 -4.41
N TYR A 124 6.76 -8.03 -3.38
CA TYR A 124 5.44 -8.64 -3.43
C TYR A 124 4.40 -7.71 -2.84
N TYR A 125 3.23 -7.69 -3.46
CA TYR A 125 2.03 -7.07 -2.90
C TYR A 125 0.96 -8.15 -2.69
N ARG A 126 0.61 -8.37 -1.43
CA ARG A 126 -0.45 -9.29 -1.04
C ARG A 126 -1.73 -8.51 -0.80
N HIS A 127 -2.80 -8.89 -1.49
CA HIS A 127 -4.12 -8.27 -1.34
C HIS A 127 -5.22 -9.33 -1.49
N SER A 128 -6.19 -9.35 -0.57
CA SER A 128 -7.38 -10.23 -0.66
C SER A 128 -7.08 -11.72 -0.93
N GLY A 129 -5.97 -12.23 -0.38
CA GLY A 129 -5.53 -13.62 -0.56
C GLY A 129 -4.71 -13.89 -1.83
N LEU A 130 -4.54 -12.90 -2.70
CA LEU A 130 -3.66 -12.97 -3.87
C LEU A 130 -2.30 -12.38 -3.55
N VAL A 131 -1.24 -12.94 -4.15
CA VAL A 131 0.13 -12.43 -4.09
C VAL A 131 0.55 -12.03 -5.50
N GLN A 132 0.88 -10.76 -5.67
CA GLN A 132 1.29 -10.17 -6.94
C GLN A 132 2.75 -9.71 -6.85
N HIS A 133 3.58 -10.05 -7.83
CA HIS A 133 4.93 -9.50 -7.96
C HIS A 133 4.87 -8.04 -8.42
N LEU A 134 5.68 -7.19 -7.79
CA LEU A 134 5.81 -5.79 -8.19
C LEU A 134 6.89 -5.67 -9.27
N ASN A 135 6.49 -5.20 -10.45
CA ASN A 135 7.38 -5.08 -11.60
C ASN A 135 7.94 -3.65 -11.69
N PHE A 136 9.25 -3.52 -11.84
CA PHE A 136 9.90 -2.22 -11.98
C PHE A 136 10.34 -2.01 -13.44
N PRO A 137 10.13 -0.82 -14.03
CA PRO A 137 10.55 -0.57 -15.42
C PRO A 137 12.09 -0.67 -15.57
N ASP A 138 12.82 -0.28 -14.53
CA ASP A 138 14.29 -0.36 -14.48
C ASP A 138 14.80 -1.79 -14.25
N CYS A 139 13.90 -2.74 -13.95
CA CYS A 139 14.24 -4.11 -13.68
C CYS A 139 13.07 -5.07 -13.99
N PRO A 140 12.95 -5.56 -15.24
CA PRO A 140 11.81 -6.36 -15.68
C PRO A 140 11.86 -7.82 -15.18
N LEU A 141 12.97 -8.22 -14.56
CA LEU A 141 13.15 -9.56 -14.01
C LEU A 141 12.44 -9.67 -12.65
N ILE A 142 11.86 -10.83 -12.37
CA ILE A 142 11.28 -11.15 -11.05
C ILE A 142 12.36 -11.00 -9.96
N GLN A 143 13.56 -11.52 -10.23
CA GLN A 143 14.74 -11.42 -9.38
C GLN A 143 15.62 -10.28 -9.83
N CYS A 144 15.42 -9.10 -9.25
CA CYS A 144 16.22 -7.94 -9.62
C CYS A 144 17.56 -7.94 -8.89
N PRO A 145 18.70 -7.67 -9.55
CA PRO A 145 19.95 -7.39 -8.85
C PRO A 145 19.76 -6.24 -7.85
N ALA A 146 20.16 -6.48 -6.60
CA ALA A 146 19.85 -5.58 -5.49
C ALA A 146 20.37 -4.15 -5.71
N GLU A 147 21.58 -4.02 -6.26
CA GLU A 147 22.22 -2.73 -6.54
C GLU A 147 21.40 -1.90 -7.55
N THR A 148 20.88 -2.53 -8.59
CA THR A 148 20.08 -1.87 -9.63
C THR A 148 18.77 -1.34 -9.07
N LEU A 149 18.06 -2.17 -8.30
CA LEU A 149 16.77 -1.78 -7.71
C LEU A 149 16.95 -0.68 -6.66
N ILE A 150 17.93 -0.83 -5.76
CA ILE A 150 18.23 0.17 -4.72
C ILE A 150 18.59 1.51 -5.37
N LYS A 151 19.39 1.51 -6.44
CA LYS A 151 19.75 2.73 -7.16
C LYS A 151 18.53 3.43 -7.76
N SER A 152 17.58 2.69 -8.34
CA SER A 152 16.33 3.26 -8.86
C SER A 152 15.48 3.87 -7.74
N LEU A 153 15.24 3.10 -6.67
CA LEU A 153 14.38 3.51 -5.56
C LEU A 153 14.97 4.65 -4.73
N ARG A 154 16.29 4.78 -4.67
CA ARG A 154 17.01 5.84 -3.94
C ARG A 154 16.56 7.25 -4.33
N SER A 155 16.29 7.48 -5.61
CA SER A 155 15.85 8.80 -6.11
C SER A 155 14.50 9.25 -5.53
N ARG A 156 13.69 8.29 -5.06
CA ARG A 156 12.32 8.49 -4.57
C ARG A 156 12.23 8.39 -3.04
N ALA A 157 13.35 8.16 -2.34
CA ALA A 157 13.38 7.95 -0.91
C ALA A 157 13.83 9.19 -0.12
N ILE A 158 13.48 9.24 1.16
CA ILE A 158 13.93 10.24 2.13
C ILE A 158 14.69 9.50 3.24
N PHE A 159 15.99 9.77 3.37
CA PHE A 159 16.84 9.06 4.34
C PHE A 159 16.90 9.71 5.71
N GLU A 160 16.67 11.03 5.78
CA GLU A 160 16.79 11.78 7.02
C GLU A 160 15.45 12.30 7.51
N ARG A 161 15.16 12.04 8.78
CA ARG A 161 13.94 12.53 9.43
C ARG A 161 13.88 14.07 9.47
N LYS A 162 15.02 14.75 9.62
CA LYS A 162 15.09 16.21 9.57
C LYS A 162 14.65 16.77 8.21
N ARG A 163 15.07 16.11 7.13
CA ARG A 163 14.65 16.48 5.76
C ARG A 163 13.15 16.30 5.57
N LEU A 164 12.56 15.21 6.07
CA LEU A 164 11.12 15.03 6.06
C LEU A 164 10.39 16.18 6.76
N TYR A 165 10.77 16.51 7.99
CA TYR A 165 10.12 17.61 8.74
C TYR A 165 10.31 18.98 8.07
N HIS A 166 11.47 19.23 7.47
CA HIS A 166 11.68 20.45 6.71
C HIS A 166 10.72 20.53 5.50
N LEU A 167 10.54 19.43 4.77
CA LEU A 167 9.61 19.36 3.66
C LEU A 167 8.15 19.55 4.12
N CYS A 168 7.78 18.97 5.27
CA CYS A 168 6.47 19.16 5.89
C CYS A 168 6.19 20.58 6.41
N GLY A 169 7.22 21.26 6.93
CA GLY A 169 7.09 22.61 7.49
C GLY A 169 7.12 23.72 6.44
N SER A 170 7.48 23.39 5.20
CA SER A 170 7.53 24.33 4.08
C SER A 170 6.15 24.44 3.43
N GLY A 171 5.19 25.10 4.10
CA GLY A 171 3.97 25.79 3.60
C GLY A 171 2.99 25.15 2.59
N ASP A 172 3.42 24.24 1.72
CA ASP A 172 2.71 23.80 0.51
C ASP A 172 2.48 22.28 0.46
N ALA A 173 2.93 21.56 1.50
CA ALA A 173 2.94 20.11 1.56
C ALA A 173 2.09 19.62 2.74
N TYR A 174 0.94 19.00 2.46
CA TYR A 174 0.16 18.27 3.45
C TYR A 174 1.05 17.21 4.13
N CYS A 175 1.15 17.28 5.46
CA CYS A 175 1.59 16.20 6.34
C CYS A 175 0.45 15.93 7.35
#